data_AF-A0A8G1UM27-F1
#
_entry.id   AF-A0A8G1UM27-F1
#
_cell.length_a   1.000
_cell.length_b   1.000
_cell.length_c   1.000
_cell.angle_alpha   90.00
_cell.angle_beta   90.00
_cell.angle_gamma   90.00
#
_symmetry.space_group_name_H-M   'P 1'
#
loop_
_entity.id
_entity.type
_entity.pdbx_description
1 polymer ?
#
loop_
_entity_poly.entity_id
_entity_poly.type
_entity_poly.pdbx_seq_one_letter_code
_entity_poly.pdbx_strand_id
1 'polypeptide(L)'
;MSSPCERGLLLSAELSKYPWGDLRSFGGDAAALPGAISSLVSAESQEGARSAWRVIDNVAHVQGRLSECAVAVTKCLAFGLPLAGSYGREYILDLLATMAGGYDDHVDSGPAGPVSVRDCVRAMAGVFDFCVEEMKRRGNATCVDIILMCGVHEEGLRKSAHEALREALTLDSCARIEELIESSLQDLYQEKH
;
A
#
# COMPACT_ATOMS: atom_id res chain seq x y z
N MET A 1 -10.97 17.78 -9.68
CA MET A 1 -10.96 17.39 -8.26
C MET A 1 -12.40 17.09 -7.86
N SER A 2 -12.71 15.84 -7.51
CA SER A 2 -14.07 15.43 -7.13
C SER A 2 -14.49 16.00 -5.76
N SER A 3 -15.79 16.23 -5.58
CA SER A 3 -16.35 16.74 -4.32
C SER A 3 -16.11 15.76 -3.15
N PRO A 4 -15.96 16.20 -1.88
CA PRO A 4 -15.91 15.30 -0.72
C PRO A 4 -17.03 14.24 -0.70
N CYS A 5 -18.24 14.61 -1.11
CA CYS A 5 -19.38 13.71 -1.19
C CYS A 5 -19.20 12.63 -2.26
N GLU A 6 -18.65 13.00 -3.41
CA GLU A 6 -18.37 12.10 -4.54
C GLU A 6 -17.22 11.12 -4.21
N ARG A 7 -16.19 11.60 -3.50
CA ARG A 7 -15.07 10.76 -3.01
C ARG A 7 -15.56 9.67 -2.05
N GLY A 8 -16.45 10.02 -1.13
CA GLY A 8 -17.05 9.07 -0.20
C GLY A 8 -17.88 7.98 -0.90
N LEU A 9 -18.65 8.35 -1.93
CA LEU A 9 -19.45 7.40 -2.72
C LEU A 9 -18.59 6.42 -3.51
N LEU A 10 -17.52 6.90 -4.14
CA LEU A 10 -16.58 6.06 -4.90
C LEU A 10 -15.89 5.03 -3.99
N LEU A 11 -15.37 5.48 -2.85
CA LEU A 11 -14.72 4.58 -1.89
C LEU A 11 -15.71 3.58 -1.30
N SER A 12 -16.93 4.00 -0.96
CA SER A 12 -17.97 3.11 -0.46
C SER A 12 -18.33 2.01 -1.45
N ALA A 13 -18.40 2.34 -2.74
CA ALA A 13 -18.63 1.35 -3.80
C ALA A 13 -17.48 0.34 -3.89
N GLU A 14 -16.23 0.78 -3.79
CA GLU A 14 -15.07 -0.13 -3.75
C GLU A 14 -15.12 -1.06 -2.54
N LEU A 15 -15.36 -0.51 -1.34
CA LEU A 15 -15.46 -1.27 -0.10
C LEU A 15 -16.58 -2.32 -0.14
N SER A 16 -17.69 -2.03 -0.81
CA SER A 16 -18.84 -2.95 -0.90
C SER A 16 -18.58 -4.24 -1.71
N LYS A 17 -17.46 -4.31 -2.43
CA LYS A 17 -17.09 -5.48 -3.25
C LYS A 17 -16.62 -6.67 -2.43
N TYR A 18 -16.31 -6.49 -1.15
CA TYR A 18 -15.65 -7.50 -0.33
C TYR A 18 -16.54 -7.96 0.82
N PRO A 19 -16.60 -9.28 1.11
CA PRO A 19 -17.36 -9.81 2.23
C PRO A 19 -16.55 -9.70 3.53
N TRP A 20 -16.39 -8.49 4.07
CA TRP A 20 -15.47 -8.21 5.18
C TRP A 20 -15.69 -9.05 6.45
N GLY A 21 -16.93 -9.46 6.74
CA GLY A 21 -17.21 -10.34 7.89
C GLY A 21 -16.76 -11.79 7.69
N ASP A 22 -16.55 -12.21 6.43
CA ASP A 22 -16.10 -13.57 6.09
C ASP A 22 -14.58 -13.63 5.88
N LEU A 23 -13.93 -12.48 5.66
CA LEU A 23 -12.49 -12.39 5.50
C LEU A 23 -11.80 -12.52 6.86
N ARG A 24 -10.92 -13.52 6.98
CA ARG A 24 -10.16 -13.75 8.21
C ARG A 24 -9.14 -12.67 8.49
N SER A 25 -8.93 -12.44 9.78
CA SER A 25 -7.92 -11.54 10.32
C SER A 25 -7.26 -12.14 11.56
N PHE A 26 -6.19 -11.52 12.05
CA PHE A 26 -5.59 -11.93 13.33
C PHE A 26 -6.53 -11.74 14.54
N GLY A 27 -7.55 -10.89 14.39
CA GLY A 27 -8.58 -10.62 15.40
C GLY A 27 -9.87 -11.43 15.22
N GLY A 28 -9.94 -12.34 14.25
CA GLY A 28 -11.14 -13.11 13.89
C GLY A 28 -11.62 -12.79 12.48
N ASP A 29 -12.34 -11.67 12.32
CA ASP A 29 -12.84 -11.18 11.03
C ASP A 29 -12.33 -9.78 10.70
N ALA A 30 -12.68 -9.29 9.51
CA ALA A 30 -12.25 -8.00 8.99
C ALA A 30 -13.38 -6.95 8.96
N ALA A 31 -14.47 -7.13 9.70
CA ALA A 31 -15.66 -6.28 9.64
C ALA A 31 -15.39 -4.81 10.07
N ALA A 32 -14.34 -4.56 10.85
CA ALA A 32 -13.95 -3.21 11.26
C ALA A 32 -13.21 -2.41 10.16
N LEU A 33 -12.68 -3.07 9.13
CA LEU A 33 -11.80 -2.45 8.14
C LEU A 33 -12.48 -1.42 7.23
N PRO A 34 -13.73 -1.59 6.76
CA PRO A 34 -14.37 -0.59 5.90
C PRO A 34 -14.50 0.78 6.57
N GLY A 35 -14.87 0.79 7.85
CA GLY A 35 -14.95 2.01 8.65
C GLY A 35 -13.58 2.67 8.80
N ALA A 36 -12.56 1.88 9.17
CA ALA A 36 -11.20 2.38 9.33
C ALA A 36 -10.61 2.94 8.02
N ILE A 37 -10.78 2.24 6.89
CA ILE A 37 -10.32 2.71 5.57
C ILE A 37 -11.02 4.01 5.19
N SER A 38 -12.35 4.09 5.40
CA SER A 38 -13.11 5.31 5.13
C SER A 38 -12.61 6.49 5.97
N SER A 39 -12.45 6.28 7.28
CA SER A 39 -11.92 7.28 8.21
C SER A 39 -10.49 7.71 7.86
N LEU A 40 -9.65 6.79 7.38
CA LEU A 40 -8.30 7.10 6.97
C LEU A 40 -8.27 7.99 5.73
N VAL A 41 -9.04 7.64 4.69
CA VAL A 41 -9.12 8.42 3.45
C VAL A 41 -9.71 9.81 3.71
N SER A 42 -10.70 9.92 4.61
CA SER A 42 -11.35 11.18 4.95
C SER A 42 -10.72 11.93 6.12
N ALA A 43 -9.54 11.54 6.59
CA ALA A 43 -8.96 12.11 7.81
C ALA A 43 -8.65 13.61 7.66
N GLU A 44 -9.17 14.41 8.61
CA GLU A 44 -8.97 15.87 8.68
C GLU A 44 -7.89 16.27 9.71
N SER A 45 -7.36 15.30 10.46
CA SER A 45 -6.29 15.50 11.43
C SER A 45 -5.32 14.31 11.45
N GLN A 46 -4.11 14.56 11.96
CA GLN A 46 -3.09 13.53 12.12
C GLN A 46 -3.52 12.46 13.12
N GLU A 47 -4.20 12.85 14.21
CA GLU A 47 -4.70 11.93 15.23
C GLU A 47 -5.81 11.02 14.68
N GLY A 48 -6.70 11.57 13.84
CA GLY A 48 -7.74 10.81 13.16
C GLY A 48 -7.16 9.78 12.21
N ALA A 49 -6.20 10.20 11.37
CA ALA A 49 -5.50 9.31 10.45
C ALA A 49 -4.75 8.19 11.20
N ARG A 50 -4.00 8.54 12.26
CA ARG A 50 -3.25 7.58 13.07
C ARG A 50 -4.16 6.55 13.76
N SER A 51 -5.34 6.98 14.23
CA SER A 51 -6.30 6.09 14.88
C SER A 51 -6.87 5.08 13.89
N ALA A 52 -7.22 5.54 12.69
CA ALA A 52 -7.71 4.68 11.61
C ALA A 52 -6.62 3.72 11.11
N TRP A 53 -5.40 4.22 10.88
CA TRP A 53 -4.23 3.43 10.53
C TRP A 53 -3.97 2.30 11.52
N ARG A 54 -4.02 2.56 12.82
CA ARG A 54 -3.78 1.55 13.86
C ARG A 54 -4.81 0.42 13.82
N VAL A 55 -6.07 0.71 13.49
CA VAL A 55 -7.10 -0.33 13.33
C VAL A 55 -6.77 -1.20 12.14
N ILE A 56 -6.36 -0.61 11.02
CA ILE A 56 -6.02 -1.36 9.81
C ILE A 56 -4.78 -2.22 10.05
N ASP A 57 -3.71 -1.63 10.59
CA ASP A 57 -2.45 -2.32 10.87
C ASP A 57 -2.71 -3.55 11.73
N ASN A 58 -3.32 -3.41 12.91
CA ASN A 58 -3.57 -4.53 13.84
C ASN A 58 -4.49 -5.66 13.31
N VAL A 59 -5.25 -5.42 12.25
CA VAL A 59 -6.20 -6.41 11.69
C VAL A 59 -5.61 -7.07 10.44
N ALA A 60 -5.05 -6.27 9.54
CA ALA A 60 -4.49 -6.74 8.27
C ALA A 60 -3.08 -7.32 8.42
N HIS A 61 -2.35 -6.91 9.46
CA HIS A 61 -0.93 -7.19 9.61
C HIS A 61 -0.49 -7.34 11.08
N VAL A 62 0.31 -8.35 11.38
CA VAL A 62 0.94 -8.50 12.70
C VAL A 62 2.36 -9.03 12.52
N GLN A 63 3.36 -8.27 12.97
CA GLN A 63 4.78 -8.67 13.00
C GLN A 63 5.33 -9.15 11.63
N GLY A 64 5.04 -8.43 10.55
CA GLY A 64 5.46 -8.77 9.19
C GLY A 64 4.55 -9.77 8.47
N ARG A 65 3.57 -10.36 9.16
CA ARG A 65 2.63 -11.34 8.60
C ARG A 65 1.36 -10.66 8.15
N LEU A 66 0.87 -11.03 6.98
CA LEU A 66 -0.41 -10.57 6.45
C LEU A 66 -1.53 -11.57 6.79
N SER A 67 -2.76 -11.07 6.87
CA SER A 67 -3.97 -11.90 6.95
C SER A 67 -4.71 -11.96 5.61
N GLU A 68 -5.69 -12.84 5.50
CA GLU A 68 -6.51 -13.07 4.30
C GLU A 68 -7.17 -11.78 3.79
N CYS A 69 -7.54 -10.87 4.70
CA CYS A 69 -8.14 -9.60 4.32
C CYS A 69 -7.15 -8.61 3.68
N ALA A 70 -5.83 -8.83 3.77
CA ALA A 70 -4.82 -7.88 3.33
C ALA A 70 -4.98 -7.50 1.85
N VAL A 71 -5.28 -8.46 0.96
CA VAL A 71 -5.48 -8.16 -0.48
C VAL A 71 -6.65 -7.19 -0.70
N ALA A 72 -7.76 -7.38 0.02
CA ALA A 72 -8.93 -6.48 -0.06
C ALA A 72 -8.60 -5.10 0.49
N VAL A 73 -7.88 -5.03 1.61
CA VAL A 73 -7.39 -3.78 2.18
C VAL A 73 -6.49 -3.06 1.20
N THR A 74 -5.50 -3.74 0.61
CA THR A 74 -4.57 -3.15 -0.36
C THR A 74 -5.31 -2.53 -1.54
N LYS A 75 -6.29 -3.25 -2.12
CA LYS A 75 -7.10 -2.74 -3.23
C LYS A 75 -7.86 -1.47 -2.85
N CYS A 76 -8.48 -1.45 -1.67
CA CYS A 76 -9.25 -0.30 -1.20
C CYS A 76 -8.36 0.90 -0.82
N LEU A 77 -7.18 0.64 -0.24
CA LEU A 77 -6.19 1.66 0.07
C LEU A 77 -5.58 2.26 -1.20
N ALA A 78 -5.20 1.45 -2.17
CA ALA A 78 -4.71 1.90 -3.47
C ALA A 78 -5.78 2.76 -4.17
N PHE A 79 -7.04 2.31 -4.19
CA PHE A 79 -8.15 3.10 -4.73
C PHE A 79 -8.37 4.42 -3.97
N GLY A 80 -8.26 4.39 -2.64
CA GLY A 80 -8.49 5.54 -1.76
C GLY A 80 -7.33 6.55 -1.75
N LEU A 81 -6.10 6.14 -2.05
CA LEU A 81 -4.89 6.97 -2.04
C LEU A 81 -5.04 8.30 -2.81
N PRO A 82 -5.49 8.33 -4.08
CA PRO A 82 -5.69 9.59 -4.81
C PRO A 82 -6.84 10.45 -4.26
N LEU A 83 -7.77 9.85 -3.50
CA LEU A 83 -8.91 10.54 -2.89
C LEU A 83 -8.54 11.20 -1.55
N ALA A 84 -7.48 10.70 -0.90
CA ALA A 84 -7.09 11.08 0.45
C ALA A 84 -6.43 12.46 0.53
N GLY A 85 -6.73 13.16 1.63
CA GLY A 85 -6.02 14.36 2.06
C GLY A 85 -4.60 14.05 2.53
N SER A 86 -3.81 15.09 2.85
CA SER A 86 -2.40 14.93 3.24
C SER A 86 -2.21 14.03 4.46
N TYR A 87 -3.07 14.14 5.47
CA TYR A 87 -2.98 13.34 6.69
C TYR A 87 -3.20 11.85 6.42
N GLY A 88 -4.25 11.49 5.67
CA GLY A 88 -4.52 10.10 5.33
C GLY A 88 -3.48 9.50 4.39
N ARG A 89 -3.03 10.28 3.40
CA ARG A 89 -2.11 9.82 2.34
C ARG A 89 -0.80 9.23 2.87
N GLU A 90 -0.19 9.87 3.86
CA GLU A 90 1.07 9.41 4.44
C GLU A 90 0.92 8.01 5.05
N TYR A 91 -0.12 7.81 5.86
CA TYR A 91 -0.43 6.52 6.48
C TYR A 91 -0.92 5.46 5.48
N ILE A 92 -1.60 5.87 4.39
CA ILE A 92 -1.97 4.93 3.32
C ILE A 92 -0.71 4.40 2.63
N LEU A 93 0.23 5.28 2.27
CA LEU A 93 1.50 4.88 1.66
C LEU A 93 2.27 3.94 2.58
N ASP A 94 2.34 4.26 3.88
CA ASP A 94 2.98 3.41 4.89
C ASP A 94 2.36 2.00 4.97
N LEU A 95 1.03 1.89 4.98
CA LEU A 95 0.33 0.61 4.95
C LEU A 95 0.58 -0.16 3.64
N LEU A 96 0.58 0.52 2.50
CA LEU A 96 0.86 -0.11 1.21
C LEU A 96 2.30 -0.63 1.15
N ALA A 97 3.30 0.13 1.62
CA ALA A 97 4.67 -0.35 1.70
C ALA A 97 4.81 -1.54 2.67
N THR A 98 4.13 -1.50 3.82
CA THR A 98 4.08 -2.63 4.77
C THR A 98 3.49 -3.88 4.11
N MET A 99 2.42 -3.74 3.33
CA MET A 99 1.82 -4.86 2.58
C MET A 99 2.72 -5.36 1.45
N ALA A 100 3.50 -4.48 0.83
CA ALA A 100 4.41 -4.83 -0.25
C ALA A 100 5.63 -5.60 0.29
N GLY A 101 6.11 -5.25 1.48
CA GLY A 101 7.23 -5.89 2.18
C GLY A 101 6.84 -7.04 3.12
N GLY A 102 5.57 -7.46 3.13
CA GLY A 102 5.10 -8.57 3.95
C GLY A 102 5.80 -9.89 3.62
N TYR A 103 5.84 -10.82 4.57
CA TYR A 103 6.41 -12.15 4.35
C TYR A 103 5.33 -13.12 3.84
N ASP A 104 5.63 -13.82 2.73
CA ASP A 104 4.84 -14.96 2.24
C ASP A 104 5.07 -16.25 3.06
N ASP A 105 6.16 -16.30 3.85
CA ASP A 105 6.78 -17.54 4.34
C ASP A 105 5.95 -18.38 5.31
N HIS A 106 4.78 -17.94 5.71
CA HIS A 106 3.87 -18.74 6.52
C HIS A 106 2.49 -18.76 5.87
N VAL A 107 2.33 -19.60 4.84
CA VAL A 107 1.07 -20.32 4.53
C VAL A 107 0.69 -21.23 5.71
N ASP A 108 0.85 -20.76 6.94
CA ASP A 108 0.30 -21.37 8.12
C ASP A 108 -1.18 -21.08 8.08
N SER A 109 -1.94 -22.14 7.85
CA SER A 109 -3.39 -22.29 7.91
C SER A 109 -3.97 -22.04 9.32
N GLY A 110 -3.44 -21.05 10.03
CA GLY A 110 -3.93 -20.57 11.31
C GLY A 110 -5.12 -19.61 11.17
N PRO A 111 -5.41 -18.81 12.21
CA PRO A 111 -6.59 -17.93 12.26
C PRO A 111 -6.56 -16.80 11.21
N ALA A 112 -5.40 -16.47 10.64
CA ALA A 112 -5.25 -15.37 9.69
C ALA A 112 -5.67 -15.70 8.24
N GLY A 113 -5.76 -16.98 7.87
CA GLY A 113 -6.13 -17.41 6.51
C GLY A 113 -5.06 -17.22 5.43
N PRO A 114 -5.31 -17.69 4.19
CA PRO A 114 -4.36 -17.63 3.09
C PRO A 114 -4.23 -16.20 2.58
N VAL A 115 -3.02 -15.81 2.20
CA VAL A 115 -2.70 -14.50 1.65
C VAL A 115 -1.55 -14.63 0.65
N SER A 116 -1.47 -13.72 -0.31
CA SER A 116 -0.35 -13.62 -1.23
C SER A 116 0.13 -12.17 -1.31
N VAL A 117 1.39 -11.93 -0.93
CA VAL A 117 2.04 -10.62 -1.08
C VAL A 117 2.04 -10.20 -2.54
N ARG A 118 2.25 -11.15 -3.46
CA ARG A 118 2.14 -10.90 -4.91
C ARG A 118 0.79 -10.27 -5.26
N ASP A 119 -0.33 -10.81 -4.78
CA ASP A 119 -1.66 -10.27 -5.08
C ASP A 119 -1.91 -8.90 -4.45
N CYS A 120 -1.33 -8.62 -3.27
CA CYS A 120 -1.29 -7.26 -2.71
C CYS A 120 -0.53 -6.32 -3.65
N VAL A 121 0.69 -6.68 -4.07
CA VAL A 121 1.51 -5.85 -4.96
C VAL A 121 0.82 -5.63 -6.32
N ARG A 122 0.16 -6.64 -6.88
CA ARG A 122 -0.67 -6.49 -8.10
C ARG A 122 -1.72 -5.41 -7.95
N ALA A 123 -2.36 -5.34 -6.78
CA ALA A 123 -3.36 -4.31 -6.50
C ALA A 123 -2.75 -2.90 -6.45
N MET A 124 -1.47 -2.78 -6.08
CA MET A 124 -0.74 -1.51 -6.05
C MET A 124 -0.34 -1.01 -7.44
N ALA A 125 -0.33 -1.86 -8.46
CA ALA A 125 -0.03 -1.44 -9.85
C ALA A 125 -0.91 -0.27 -10.30
N GLY A 126 -2.17 -0.19 -9.83
CA GLY A 126 -3.09 0.91 -10.14
C GLY A 126 -2.68 2.28 -9.57
N VAL A 127 -1.74 2.32 -8.61
CA VAL A 127 -1.20 3.56 -8.03
C VAL A 127 0.29 3.76 -8.33
N PHE A 128 0.87 2.94 -9.20
CA PHE A 128 2.30 3.01 -9.54
C PHE A 128 2.72 4.42 -9.96
N ASP A 129 2.02 5.02 -10.92
CA ASP A 129 2.33 6.37 -11.43
C ASP A 129 2.21 7.43 -10.32
N PHE A 130 1.24 7.28 -9.42
CA PHE A 130 1.09 8.17 -8.27
C PHE A 130 2.32 8.09 -7.35
N CYS A 131 2.81 6.88 -7.06
CA CYS A 131 3.99 6.67 -6.24
C CYS A 131 5.25 7.23 -6.92
N VAL A 132 5.40 7.05 -8.24
CA VAL A 132 6.51 7.65 -9.00
C VAL A 132 6.51 9.17 -8.88
N GLU A 133 5.37 9.80 -9.10
CA GLU A 133 5.24 11.27 -8.99
C GLU A 133 5.50 11.76 -7.57
N GLU A 134 4.98 11.07 -6.55
CA GLU A 134 5.18 11.46 -5.16
C GLU A 134 6.64 11.29 -4.71
N MET A 135 7.31 10.21 -5.14
CA MET A 135 8.75 9.99 -4.96
C MET A 135 9.53 11.14 -5.59
N LYS A 136 9.36 11.39 -6.90
CA LYS A 136 10.12 12.41 -7.63
C LYS A 136 9.89 13.81 -7.07
N ARG A 137 8.67 14.12 -6.65
CA ARG A 137 8.32 15.46 -6.16
C ARG A 137 8.75 15.72 -4.72
N ARG A 138 8.70 14.71 -3.85
CA ARG A 138 8.90 14.89 -2.39
C ARG A 138 10.06 14.11 -1.79
N GLY A 139 10.74 13.26 -2.55
CA GLY A 139 11.72 12.32 -2.01
C GLY A 139 11.09 11.34 -1.02
N ASN A 140 9.87 10.86 -1.30
CA ASN A 140 9.17 9.98 -0.39
C ASN A 140 9.76 8.56 -0.47
N ALA A 141 10.50 8.17 0.57
CA ALA A 141 11.16 6.86 0.69
C ALA A 141 10.17 5.68 0.59
N THR A 142 8.99 5.80 1.20
CA THR A 142 7.94 4.76 1.18
C THR A 142 7.48 4.44 -0.26
N CYS A 143 7.51 5.43 -1.16
CA CYS A 143 7.18 5.20 -2.56
C CYS A 143 8.25 4.37 -3.29
N VAL A 144 9.52 4.44 -2.87
CA VAL A 144 10.61 3.62 -3.42
C VAL A 144 10.32 2.14 -3.22
N ASP A 145 9.92 1.75 -2.00
CA ASP A 145 9.59 0.36 -1.68
C ASP A 145 8.43 -0.16 -2.52
N ILE A 146 7.36 0.63 -2.67
CA ILE A 146 6.19 0.25 -3.50
C ILE A 146 6.60 0.10 -4.97
N ILE A 147 7.40 1.04 -5.51
CA ILE A 147 7.89 1.00 -6.90
C ILE A 147 8.77 -0.23 -7.13
N LEU A 148 9.68 -0.50 -6.21
CA LEU A 148 10.54 -1.68 -6.24
C LEU A 148 9.72 -2.96 -6.28
N MET A 149 8.82 -3.14 -5.30
CA MET A 149 8.03 -4.37 -5.20
C MET A 149 7.11 -4.55 -6.41
N CYS A 150 6.49 -3.46 -6.93
CA CYS A 150 5.79 -3.51 -8.20
C CYS A 150 6.69 -4.02 -9.33
N GLY A 151 7.90 -3.50 -9.47
CA GLY A 151 8.83 -3.93 -10.51
C GLY A 151 9.36 -5.38 -10.34
N VAL A 152 9.44 -5.87 -9.10
CA VAL A 152 9.83 -7.25 -8.80
C VAL A 152 8.71 -8.23 -9.18
N HIS A 153 7.47 -7.95 -8.76
CA HIS A 153 6.36 -8.89 -8.88
C HIS A 153 5.52 -8.74 -10.15
N GLU A 154 5.47 -7.55 -10.74
CA GLU A 154 4.73 -7.27 -11.97
C GLU A 154 5.68 -7.03 -13.14
N GLU A 155 5.84 -8.07 -13.99
CA GLU A 155 6.79 -8.06 -15.11
C GLU A 155 6.61 -6.85 -16.04
N GLY A 156 5.37 -6.45 -16.29
CA GLY A 156 5.05 -5.27 -17.11
C GLY A 156 5.52 -3.94 -16.52
N LEU A 157 5.78 -3.87 -15.22
CA LEU A 157 6.22 -2.65 -14.53
C LEU A 157 7.74 -2.64 -14.28
N ARG A 158 8.46 -3.75 -14.45
CA ARG A 158 9.90 -3.83 -14.12
C ARG A 158 10.73 -2.75 -14.80
N LYS A 159 10.54 -2.56 -16.12
CA LYS A 159 11.26 -1.54 -16.88
C LYS A 159 10.91 -0.13 -16.41
N SER A 160 9.63 0.14 -16.18
CA SER A 160 9.17 1.45 -15.71
C SER A 160 9.66 1.77 -14.30
N ALA A 161 9.71 0.78 -13.41
CA ALA A 161 10.28 0.92 -12.06
C ALA A 161 11.78 1.27 -12.15
N HIS A 162 12.53 0.56 -12.99
CA HIS A 162 13.95 0.86 -13.22
C HIS A 162 14.16 2.29 -13.72
N GLU A 163 13.41 2.70 -14.75
CA GLU A 163 13.52 4.04 -15.34
C GLU A 163 13.16 5.13 -14.33
N ALA A 164 12.07 4.96 -13.57
CA ALA A 164 11.64 5.91 -12.56
C ALA A 164 12.67 6.08 -11.43
N LEU A 165 13.23 4.97 -10.92
CA LEU A 165 14.26 5.00 -9.88
C LEU A 165 15.56 5.64 -10.39
N ARG A 166 15.99 5.32 -11.61
CA ARG A 166 17.17 5.95 -12.21
C ARG A 166 17.02 7.44 -12.42
N GLU A 167 15.84 7.89 -12.85
CA GLU A 167 15.56 9.31 -13.02
C GLU A 167 15.58 10.02 -11.66
N ALA A 168 15.05 9.39 -10.61
CA ALA A 168 15.01 9.95 -9.27
C ALA A 168 16.41 10.27 -8.70
N LEU A 169 17.45 9.49 -9.04
CA LEU A 169 18.84 9.78 -8.66
C LEU A 169 19.37 11.12 -9.20
N THR A 170 18.72 11.67 -10.24
CA THR A 170 19.12 12.96 -10.82
C THR A 170 18.39 14.16 -10.21
N LEU A 171 17.48 13.93 -9.26
CA LEU A 171 16.62 14.96 -8.69
C LEU A 171 17.07 15.35 -7.28
N ASP A 172 17.24 16.66 -7.03
CA ASP A 172 17.59 17.20 -5.72
C ASP A 172 16.59 16.81 -4.61
N SER A 173 15.32 16.64 -4.97
CA SER A 173 14.26 16.18 -4.05
C SER A 173 14.54 14.79 -3.47
N CYS A 174 15.31 13.95 -4.17
CA CYS A 174 15.60 12.57 -3.82
C CYS A 174 17.00 12.39 -3.22
N ALA A 175 17.81 13.45 -3.10
CA ALA A 175 19.19 13.36 -2.59
C ALA A 175 19.30 12.72 -1.19
N ARG A 176 18.25 12.82 -0.36
CA ARG A 176 18.22 12.23 0.99
C ARG A 176 17.90 10.73 1.01
N ILE A 177 17.46 10.18 -0.11
CA ILE A 177 17.06 8.77 -0.26
C ILE A 177 17.86 8.08 -1.38
N GLU A 178 18.97 8.68 -1.81
CA GLU A 178 19.83 8.18 -2.91
C GLU A 178 20.30 6.74 -2.66
N GLU A 179 20.87 6.46 -1.48
CA GLU A 179 21.34 5.12 -1.10
C GLU A 179 20.22 4.07 -1.14
N LEU A 180 18.99 4.44 -0.73
CA LEU A 180 17.83 3.55 -0.79
C LEU A 180 17.43 3.25 -2.24
N ILE A 181 17.45 4.27 -3.11
CA ILE A 181 17.15 4.11 -4.55
C ILE A 181 18.20 3.23 -5.22
N GLU A 182 19.48 3.42 -4.92
CA GLU A 182 20.56 2.59 -5.44
C GLU A 182 20.43 1.13 -5.01
N SER A 183 20.15 0.88 -3.73
CA SER A 183 19.88 -0.47 -3.21
C SER A 183 18.68 -1.10 -3.93
N SER A 184 17.60 -0.35 -4.10
CA SER A 184 16.39 -0.82 -4.78
C SER A 184 16.64 -1.17 -6.25
N LEU A 185 17.46 -0.38 -6.95
CA LEU A 185 17.86 -0.69 -8.33
C LEU A 185 18.66 -1.99 -8.46
N GLN A 186 19.46 -2.32 -7.44
CA GLN A 186 20.18 -3.59 -7.39
C GLN A 186 19.20 -4.75 -7.15
N ASP A 187 18.30 -4.60 -6.20
CA ASP A 187 17.31 -5.63 -5.82
C ASP A 187 16.33 -5.95 -6.95
N LEU A 188 15.98 -4.97 -7.79
CA LEU A 188 15.03 -5.13 -8.89
C LEU A 188 15.40 -6.23 -9.91
N TYR A 189 16.70 -6.53 -10.05
CA TYR A 189 17.20 -7.57 -10.96
C TYR A 189 17.85 -8.75 -10.25
N GLN A 190 17.92 -8.73 -8.92
CA GLN A 190 18.30 -9.93 -8.20
C GLN A 190 17.12 -10.90 -8.25
N GLU A 191 17.27 -11.96 -9.05
CA GLU A 191 16.35 -13.10 -9.02
C GLU A 191 16.38 -13.67 -7.60
N LYS A 192 15.36 -13.37 -6.78
CA LYS A 192 15.10 -14.14 -5.57
C LYS A 192 14.58 -15.51 -6.03
N HIS A 193 15.48 -16.49 -6.01
CA HIS A 193 15.22 -17.91 -6.22
C HIS A 193 14.17 -18.46 -5.26
#